data_AF-A0A0A0DE24-F1
#
_entry.id   AF-A0A0A0DE24-F1
#
_cell.length_a   1.000
_cell.length_b   1.000
_cell.length_c   1.000
_cell.angle_alpha   90.00
_cell.angle_beta   90.00
_cell.angle_gamma   90.00
#
_symmetry.space_group_name_H-M   'P 1'
#
loop_
_entity.id
_entity.type
_entity.pdbx_description
1 polymer ?
#
loop_
_entity_poly.entity_id
_entity_poly.type
_entity_poly.pdbx_seq_one_letter_code
_entity_poly.pdbx_strand_id
1 'polypeptide(L)' 'MIEPILINRPIVVTEKGTLLCRPSERVLEILPKSLDKDFIKEDGEIVCSI' A
#
# COMPACT_ATOMS: atom_id res chain seq x y z
N MET A 1 -23.68 -8.54 15.87
CA MET A 1 -23.71 -7.80 14.60
C MET A 1 -22.26 -7.56 14.20
N ILE A 2 -21.87 -7.81 12.95
CA ILE A 2 -20.49 -7.62 12.49
C ILE A 2 -20.37 -6.16 12.01
N GLU A 3 -19.34 -5.43 12.46
CA GLU A 3 -19.12 -4.01 12.17
C GLU A 3 -17.84 -3.79 11.33
N PRO A 4 -17.92 -3.76 9.99
CA PRO A 4 -16.74 -3.66 9.11
C PRO A 4 -15.90 -2.40 9.29
N ILE A 5 -16.50 -1.32 9.80
CA ILE A 5 -15.84 -0.04 10.02
C ILE A 5 -14.68 -0.12 11.02
N LEU A 6 -14.68 -1.15 11.88
CA LEU A 6 -13.63 -1.37 12.87
C LEU A 6 -12.33 -1.89 12.23
N ILE A 7 -12.35 -2.31 10.96
CA ILE A 7 -11.17 -2.82 10.26
C ILE A 7 -10.35 -1.65 9.70
N ASN A 8 -9.10 -1.51 10.17
CA ASN A 8 -8.14 -0.56 9.61
C ASN A 8 -7.87 -0.85 8.12
N ARG A 9 -7.68 0.20 7.32
CA ARG A 9 -7.59 0.12 5.85
C ARG A 9 -6.42 0.94 5.28
N PRO A 10 -5.86 0.58 4.11
CA PRO A 10 -6.17 -0.60 3.30
C PRO A 10 -5.40 -1.85 3.73
N ILE A 11 -6.07 -3.00 3.68
CA ILE A 11 -5.41 -4.31 3.73
C ILE A 11 -5.20 -4.76 2.28
N VAL A 12 -3.96 -5.08 1.91
CA VAL A 12 -3.57 -5.48 0.56
C VAL A 12 -3.08 -6.92 0.59
N VAL A 13 -3.58 -7.73 -0.36
CA VAL A 13 -3.23 -9.14 -0.54
C VAL A 13 -2.59 -9.30 -1.91
N THR A 14 -1.42 -9.93 -1.98
CA THR A 14 -0.72 -10.31 -3.21
C THR A 14 -0.15 -11.72 -3.08
N GLU A 15 0.43 -12.26 -4.16
CA GLU A 15 1.15 -13.54 -4.12
C GLU A 15 2.38 -13.52 -3.20
N LYS A 16 2.94 -12.34 -2.89
CA LYS A 16 4.11 -12.18 -2.02
C LYS A 16 3.74 -12.08 -0.53
N GLY A 17 2.48 -11.80 -0.19
CA GLY A 17 2.04 -11.68 1.20
C GLY A 17 0.78 -10.84 1.39
N THR A 18 0.47 -10.54 2.65
CA THR A 18 -0.67 -9.70 3.03
C THR A 18 -0.23 -8.68 4.08
N LEU A 19 -0.57 -7.40 3.88
CA LEU A 19 -0.19 -6.32 4.79
C LEU A 19 -1.31 -5.30 4.98
N LEU A 20 -1.35 -4.68 6.16
CA LEU A 20 -2.07 -3.43 6.41
C LEU A 20 -1.14 -2.28 5.98
N CYS A 21 -1.42 -1.64 4.84
CA CYS A 21 -0.57 -0.62 4.26
C CYS A 21 -0.83 0.75 4.90
N ARG A 22 -0.41 0.88 6.16
CA ARG A 22 -0.31 2.15 6.88
C ARG A 22 1.12 2.32 7.43
N PRO A 23 1.94 3.22 6.85
CA PRO A 23 1.62 4.16 5.76
C PRO A 23 1.49 3.48 4.38
N SER A 24 0.98 4.20 3.36
CA SER A 24 0.53 3.60 2.09
C SER A 24 1.65 2.97 1.26
N GLU A 25 2.86 3.52 1.34
CA GLU A 25 4.09 3.06 0.69
C GLU A 25 4.52 1.65 1.09
N ARG A 26 4.04 1.12 2.23
CA ARG A 26 4.31 -0.26 2.64
C ARG A 26 3.83 -1.29 1.62
N VAL A 27 2.88 -0.91 0.75
CA VAL A 27 2.46 -1.77 -0.36
C VAL A 27 3.62 -2.20 -1.26
N LEU A 28 4.64 -1.34 -1.42
CA LEU A 28 5.81 -1.60 -2.27
C LEU A 28 6.61 -2.83 -1.82
N GLU A 29 6.52 -3.23 -0.54
CA GLU A 29 7.16 -4.42 0.00
C GLU A 29 6.57 -5.72 -0.58
N ILE A 30 5.28 -5.72 -0.94
CA ILE A 30 4.54 -6.93 -1.37
C ILE A 30 4.07 -6.86 -2.83
N LEU A 31 4.39 -5.80 -3.58
CA LEU A 31 4.02 -5.75 -4.99
C LEU A 31 4.78 -6.81 -5.80
N PRO A 32 4.10 -7.59 -6.67
CA PRO A 32 4.75 -8.62 -7.47
C PRO A 32 5.80 -8.04 -8.43
N LYS A 33 5.53 -6.85 -8.97
CA LYS A 33 6.42 -6.08 -9.84
C LYS A 33 6.75 -4.73 -9.21
N SER A 34 7.96 -4.23 -9.46
CA SER A 34 8.33 -2.86 -9.13
C SER A 34 7.51 -1.87 -9.98
N LEU A 35 7.42 -0.63 -9.50
CA LEU A 35 6.80 0.44 -10.28
C LEU A 35 7.65 0.78 -11.51
N ASP A 36 7.01 1.25 -12.58
CA ASP A 36 7.67 1.74 -13.80
C ASP A 36 7.81 3.28 -13.80
N LYS A 37 7.23 3.96 -12.80
CA LYS A 37 7.24 5.43 -12.65
C LYS A 37 7.33 5.82 -11.17
N ASP A 38 7.81 7.04 -10.93
CA ASP A 38 7.85 7.66 -9.62
C ASP A 38 6.51 7.55 -8.88
N PHE A 39 6.60 7.22 -7.60
CA PHE A 39 5.45 7.17 -6.71
C PHE A 39 5.36 8.47 -5.91
N ILE A 40 4.40 9.30 -6.30
CA ILE A 40 4.09 10.57 -5.66
C ILE A 40 2.72 10.43 -5.00
N LYS A 41 2.64 10.66 -3.69
CA LYS A 41 1.38 10.64 -2.94
C LYS A 41 0.52 11.86 -3.31
N GLU A 42 -0.76 11.81 -2.96
CA GLU A 42 -1.70 12.91 -3.20
C GLU A 42 -1.29 14.22 -2.51
N ASP A 43 -0.60 14.13 -1.37
CA ASP A 43 -0.05 15.29 -0.63
C ASP A 43 1.23 15.86 -1.27
N GLY A 44 1.73 15.27 -2.36
CA GLY A 44 2.97 15.67 -3.04
C GLY A 44 4.24 15.03 -2.49
N GLU A 45 4.14 14.18 -1.46
CA GLU A 45 5.28 13.42 -0.93
C GLU A 45 5.80 12.42 -1.97
N ILE A 46 7.10 12.47 -2.26
CA ILE A 46 7.79 11.54 -3.16
C ILE A 46 8.30 10.37 -2.32
N VAL A 47 7.72 9.18 -2.53
CA VAL A 47 8.08 7.96 -1.79
C VAL A 47 9.21 7.20 -2.49
N CYS A 48 9.19 7.19 -3.81
CA CYS A 48 10.14 6.45 -4.62
C CYS A 48 10.30 7.18 -5.95
N SER A 49 11.54 7.53 -6.30
CA SER A 49 11.93 7.96 -7.63
C SER A 49 12.75 6.86 -8.28
N ILE A 50 12.47 6.58 -9.56
CA ILE A 50 13.09 5.51 -10.34
C ILE A 50 14.10 6.11 -11.32
#